data_AF-A0A818FFV4-F1
#
_entry.id   AF-A0A818FFV4-F1
#
_cell.length_a   1.000
_cell.length_b   1.000
_cell.length_c   1.000
_cell.angle_alpha   90.00
_cell.angle_beta   90.00
_cell.angle_gamma   90.00
#
_symmetry.space_group_name_H-M   'P 1'
#
loop_
_entity.id
_entity.type
_entity.pdbx_description
1 polymer ?
#
loop_
_entity_poly.entity_id
_entity_poly.type
_entity_poly.pdbx_seq_one_letter_code
_entity_poly.pdbx_strand_id
1 'polypeptide(L)'
;DSLLDIVVANNGGNNIGILLGYGNGTFRKQITFPTGNNSTPNWVAIGDLNNDGRLDLAVANYLGNNVGILLGYGNGSFAQQVNH
;
A
#
# COMPACT_ATOMS: atom_id res chain seq x y z
N ASP A 1 -4.95 11.88 -8.19
CA ASP A 1 -4.72 12.83 -9.32
C ASP A 1 -5.45 12.39 -10.60
N SER A 2 -6.51 11.58 -10.48
CA SER A 2 -7.25 10.98 -11.60
C SER A 2 -6.42 10.07 -12.52
N LEU A 3 -5.18 9.75 -12.16
CA LEU A 3 -4.37 8.76 -12.85
C LEU A 3 -4.51 7.40 -12.16
N LEU A 4 -4.46 6.35 -12.97
CA LEU A 4 -4.45 4.98 -12.45
C LEU A 4 -3.03 4.63 -11.99
N ASP A 5 -2.92 4.23 -10.73
CA ASP A 5 -1.69 3.79 -10.08
C ASP A 5 -1.76 2.28 -9.80
N ILE A 6 -0.62 1.68 -9.45
CA ILE A 6 -0.53 0.27 -9.07
C ILE A 6 -0.03 0.14 -7.63
N VAL A 7 -0.66 -0.75 -6.87
CA VAL A 7 -0.21 -1.21 -5.56
C VAL A 7 0.19 -2.69 -5.65
N VAL A 8 1.34 -3.06 -5.10
CA VAL A 8 1.89 -4.42 -5.14
C VAL A 8 2.26 -4.89 -3.74
N ALA A 9 1.83 -6.09 -3.36
CA ALA A 9 2.39 -6.79 -2.20
C ALA A 9 3.70 -7.48 -2.60
N ASN A 10 4.83 -7.00 -2.07
CA ASN A 10 6.13 -7.60 -2.36
C ASN A 10 6.38 -8.76 -1.40
N ASN A 11 5.86 -9.94 -1.77
CA ASN A 11 6.00 -11.16 -1.00
C ASN A 11 7.48 -11.48 -0.72
N GLY A 12 7.82 -11.76 0.54
CA GLY A 12 9.20 -11.97 1.01
C GLY A 12 10.04 -10.70 1.21
N GLY A 13 9.58 -9.54 0.71
CA GLY A 13 10.28 -8.26 0.85
C GLY A 13 9.95 -7.47 2.11
N ASN A 14 8.93 -7.90 2.88
CA ASN A 14 8.43 -7.19 4.07
C ASN A 14 8.01 -5.72 3.77
N ASN A 15 7.50 -5.49 2.57
CA ASN A 15 7.00 -4.20 2.13
C ASN A 15 5.90 -4.34 1.06
N ILE A 16 5.13 -3.28 0.86
CA ILE A 16 4.34 -3.06 -0.35
C ILE A 16 5.06 -2.05 -1.24
N GLY A 17 4.70 -2.00 -2.52
CA GLY A 17 5.17 -0.97 -3.43
C GLY A 17 4.06 -0.28 -4.19
N ILE A 18 4.27 0.99 -4.49
CA ILE A 18 3.37 1.86 -5.23
C ILE A 18 4.09 2.32 -6.49
N LEU A 19 3.43 2.18 -7.64
CA LEU A 19 3.90 2.70 -8.92
C LEU A 19 2.88 3.73 -9.40
N LEU A 20 3.29 5.00 -9.39
CA LEU A 20 2.43 6.10 -9.83
C LEU A 20 2.38 6.17 -11.37
N GLY A 21 1.19 6.24 -11.92
CA GLY A 21 0.94 6.29 -13.36
C GLY A 21 1.23 7.65 -13.96
N TYR A 22 1.62 7.65 -15.24
CA TYR A 22 1.64 8.86 -16.06
C TYR A 22 0.34 9.03 -16.88
N GLY A 23 -0.63 8.13 -16.73
CA GLY A 23 -1.90 8.16 -17.49
C GLY A 23 -1.83 7.63 -18.92
N ASN A 24 -0.64 7.23 -19.39
CA ASN A 24 -0.40 6.70 -20.74
C ASN A 24 0.03 5.21 -20.72
N GLY A 25 -0.24 4.51 -19.62
CA GLY A 25 0.18 3.12 -19.41
C GLY A 25 1.63 2.95 -18.95
N THR A 26 2.38 4.04 -18.76
CA THR A 26 3.72 4.00 -18.15
C THR A 26 3.67 4.44 -16.68
N PHE A 27 4.67 4.01 -15.91
CA PHE A 27 4.72 4.21 -14.47
C PHE A 27 6.07 4.77 -14.01
N ARG A 28 6.05 5.50 -12.89
CA ARG A 28 7.25 5.95 -12.19
C ARG A 28 7.96 4.78 -11.52
N LYS A 29 9.20 5.03 -11.08
CA LYS A 29 9.92 4.09 -10.22
C LYS A 29 9.09 3.77 -8.97
N GLN A 30 9.08 2.50 -8.59
CA GLN A 30 8.38 2.01 -7.40
C GLN A 30 8.86 2.73 -6.14
N ILE A 31 7.89 3.16 -5.32
CA ILE A 31 8.11 3.63 -3.95
C ILE A 31 7.65 2.52 -3.01
N THR A 32 8.45 2.17 -2.01
CA THR A 32 8.12 1.07 -1.09
C THR A 32 7.74 1.57 0.29
N PHE A 33 6.80 0.87 0.93
CA PHE A 33 6.35 1.14 2.29
C PHE A 33 6.56 -0.12 3.14
N PRO A 34 7.32 -0.05 4.24
CA PRO A 34 7.56 -1.20 5.10
C PRO A 34 6.27 -1.70 5.75
N THR A 35 6.12 -3.03 5.80
CA THR A 35 4.96 -3.69 6.43
C THR A 35 5.31 -4.38 7.75
N GLY A 36 6.52 -4.12 8.27
CA GLY A 36 7.08 -4.73 9.47
C GLY A 36 7.93 -5.97 9.17
N ASN A 37 8.80 -6.33 10.11
CA ASN A 37 9.69 -7.48 9.97
C ASN A 37 8.91 -8.80 9.92
N ASN A 38 9.34 -9.74 9.10
CA ASN A 38 8.69 -11.05 8.90
C ASN A 38 7.19 -10.93 8.62
N SER A 39 6.77 -9.89 7.88
CA SER A 39 5.36 -9.68 7.56
C SER A 39 4.90 -10.52 6.38
N THR A 40 5.75 -10.69 5.36
CA THR A 40 5.42 -11.41 4.11
C THR A 40 4.03 -11.02 3.59
N PRO A 41 3.86 -9.77 3.14
CA PRO A 41 2.56 -9.31 2.65
C PRO A 41 2.14 -10.15 1.45
N ASN A 42 0.90 -10.64 1.45
CA ASN A 42 0.36 -11.48 0.38
C ASN A 42 -0.82 -10.84 -0.36
N TRP A 43 -1.49 -9.87 0.27
CA TRP A 43 -2.65 -9.20 -0.29
C TRP A 43 -2.72 -7.74 0.14
N VAL A 44 -3.29 -6.90 -0.73
CA VAL A 44 -3.65 -5.52 -0.43
C VAL A 44 -5.08 -5.27 -0.87
N ALA A 45 -5.88 -4.71 0.03
CA ALA A 45 -7.18 -4.12 -0.27
C ALA A 45 -7.10 -2.60 -0.18
N ILE A 46 -7.93 -1.92 -0.97
CA ILE A 46 -7.94 -0.46 -1.08
C ILE A 46 -9.34 0.04 -0.74
N GLY A 47 -9.43 1.08 0.08
CA GLY A 47 -10.69 1.72 0.45
C GLY A 47 -10.46 2.89 1.39
N ASP A 48 -11.45 3.77 1.53
CA ASP A 48 -11.43 4.80 2.56
C ASP A 48 -11.86 4.17 3.90
N LEU A 49 -10.89 3.95 4.80
CA LEU A 49 -11.08 3.19 6.03
C LEU A 49 -11.29 4.10 7.24
N ASN A 50 -10.91 5.37 7.14
CA ASN A 50 -11.05 6.37 8.19
C ASN A 50 -12.11 7.45 7.86
N ASN A 51 -12.76 7.36 6.70
CA ASN A 51 -13.79 8.27 6.20
C ASN A 51 -13.28 9.71 5.98
N ASP A 52 -12.03 9.86 5.53
CA ASP A 52 -11.41 11.16 5.21
C ASP A 52 -11.50 11.55 3.72
N GLY A 53 -12.10 10.68 2.90
CA GLY A 53 -12.27 10.85 1.47
C GLY A 53 -11.03 10.45 0.64
N ARG A 54 -10.02 9.84 1.25
CA ARG A 54 -8.78 9.38 0.58
C ARG A 54 -8.72 7.86 0.65
N LEU A 55 -8.07 7.27 -0.35
CA LEU A 55 -7.88 5.82 -0.36
C LEU A 55 -6.76 5.42 0.61
N ASP A 56 -7.09 4.52 1.52
CA ASP A 56 -6.17 3.82 2.41
C ASP A 56 -5.86 2.42 1.89
N LEU A 57 -4.87 1.77 2.51
CA LEU A 57 -4.48 0.40 2.20
C LEU A 57 -4.63 -0.49 3.43
N ALA A 58 -5.28 -1.65 3.24
CA ALA A 58 -5.26 -2.75 4.19
C ALA A 58 -4.38 -3.88 3.64
N VAL A 59 -3.33 -4.24 4.37
CA VAL A 59 -2.33 -5.24 3.98
C VAL A 59 -2.47 -6.48 4.85
N ALA A 60 -2.67 -7.63 4.22
CA ALA A 60 -2.63 -8.90 4.93
C ALA A 60 -1.17 -9.38 5.04
N ASN A 61 -0.67 -9.47 6.28
CA ASN A 61 0.69 -9.89 6.58
C ASN A 61 0.68 -11.36 7.00
N TYR A 62 0.94 -12.26 6.05
CA TYR A 62 0.78 -13.69 6.25
C TYR A 62 1.65 -14.24 7.38
N LEU A 63 2.95 -13.92 7.41
CA LEU A 63 3.84 -14.39 8.48
C LEU A 63 3.70 -13.57 9.77
N GLY A 64 3.25 -12.33 9.66
CA GLY A 64 2.98 -11.46 10.80
C GLY A 64 1.70 -11.82 11.56
N ASN A 65 0.82 -12.66 10.98
CA ASN A 65 -0.50 -13.01 11.49
C ASN A 65 -1.35 -11.80 11.89
N ASN A 66 -1.28 -10.72 11.11
CA ASN A 66 -1.97 -9.47 11.39
C ASN A 66 -2.42 -8.77 10.11
N VAL A 67 -3.25 -7.74 10.26
CA VAL A 67 -3.59 -6.81 9.19
C VAL A 67 -2.95 -5.46 9.50
N GLY A 68 -2.21 -4.94 8.52
CA GLY A 68 -1.63 -3.61 8.57
C GLY A 68 -2.49 -2.59 7.85
N ILE A 69 -2.71 -1.42 8.44
CA ILE A 69 -3.37 -0.30 7.78
C ILE A 69 -2.36 0.82 7.48
N LEU A 70 -2.36 1.31 6.25
CA LEU A 70 -1.62 2.51 5.84
C LEU A 70 -2.62 3.57 5.39
N LEU A 71 -2.68 4.69 6.12
CA LEU A 71 -3.57 5.80 5.78
C LEU A 71 -3.02 6.62 4.62
N GLY A 72 -3.87 6.95 3.66
CA GLY A 72 -3.51 7.65 2.43
C GLY A 72 -3.53 9.17 2.57
N TYR A 73 -2.54 9.83 1.96
CA TYR A 73 -2.54 11.29 1.85
C TYR A 73 -3.20 11.81 0.56
N GLY A 74 -3.75 10.91 -0.28
CA GLY A 74 -4.46 11.26 -1.52
C GLY A 74 -3.57 11.63 -2.71
N ASN A 75 -2.25 11.59 -2.54
CA ASN A 75 -1.24 11.90 -3.55
C ASN A 75 -0.32 10.71 -3.87
N GLY A 76 -0.77 9.49 -3.55
CA GLY A 76 0.02 8.27 -3.73
C GLY A 76 1.10 8.03 -2.66
N SER A 77 1.12 8.84 -1.59
CA SER A 77 1.92 8.58 -0.39
C SER A 77 1.04 8.19 0.80
N PHE A 78 1.63 7.46 1.74
CA PHE A 78 0.94 6.84 2.86
C PHE A 78 1.68 7.05 4.17
N ALA A 79 0.94 7.04 5.28
CA ALA A 79 1.49 6.98 6.62
C ALA A 79 2.19 5.63 6.89
N GLN A 80 2.96 5.57 7.97
CA GLN A 80 3.52 4.31 8.45
C GLN A 80 2.40 3.33 8.79
N GLN A 81 2.63 2.05 8.48
CA GLN A 81 1.68 0.99 8.81
C GLN A 81 1.46 0.88 10.32
N VAL A 82 0.18 0.74 10.69
CA VAL A 82 -0.26 0.33 12.04
C VAL A 82 -0.85 -1.08 11.95
N ASN A 83 -0.42 -1.98 12.85
CA ASN A 83 -0.85 -3.38 12.86
C ASN A 83 -2.03 -3.60 13.80
N HIS A 84 -2.94 -4.49 13.40
CA HIS A 84 -4.13 -4.91 14.13
C HIS A 84 -4.24 -6.43 14.19
#